data_AF-A0A0E3RGT1-F1
#
_entry.id   AF-A0A0E3RGT1-F1
#
_cell.length_a   1.000
_cell.length_b   1.000
_cell.length_c   1.000
_cell.angle_alpha   90.00
_cell.angle_beta   90.00
_cell.angle_gamma   90.00
#
_symmetry.space_group_name_H-M   'P 1'
#
loop_
_entity.id
_entity.type
_entity.pdbx_description
1 polymer ?
#
loop_
_entity_poly.entity_id
_entity_poly.type
_entity_poly.pdbx_seq_one_letter_code
_entity_poly.pdbx_strand_id
1 'polypeptide(L)'
;MEEENKDWIISSSATGIRKGHSYVIAVSEQAVNDEKFLSILNKYDTQVKKFVWCYIRFEKPDGFRYWIPEEDAVKMKNELENNESIITVSIDYINDQ
;
A
#
# COMPACT_ATOMS: atom_id res chain seq x y z
N MET A 1 -25.90 -20.77 -12.36
CA MET A 1 -25.06 -19.56 -12.17
C MET A 1 -23.93 -20.01 -11.28
N GLU A 2 -22.76 -20.25 -11.85
CA GLU A 2 -21.55 -20.44 -11.04
C GLU A 2 -21.31 -19.12 -10.31
N GLU A 3 -21.28 -19.16 -8.97
CA GLU A 3 -20.70 -18.07 -8.19
C GLU A 3 -19.22 -18.02 -8.61
N GLU A 4 -18.87 -17.09 -9.50
CA GLU A 4 -17.46 -16.73 -9.71
C GLU A 4 -16.91 -16.38 -8.33
N ASN A 5 -15.97 -17.19 -7.85
CA ASN A 5 -15.25 -16.94 -6.62
C ASN A 5 -14.34 -15.73 -6.87
N LYS A 6 -14.90 -14.52 -6.72
CA LYS A 6 -14.17 -13.27 -6.91
C LYS A 6 -13.29 -13.06 -5.68
N ASP A 7 -12.00 -13.30 -5.84
CA ASP A 7 -11.02 -12.95 -4.83
C ASP A 7 -10.98 -11.42 -4.68
N TRP A 8 -11.68 -10.92 -3.66
CA TRP A 8 -11.71 -9.49 -3.35
C TRP A 8 -10.40 -9.00 -2.74
N ILE A 9 -9.65 -9.87 -2.06
CA ILE A 9 -8.38 -9.54 -1.40
C ILE A 9 -7.23 -9.95 -2.32
N ILE A 10 -6.25 -9.05 -2.48
CA ILE A 10 -5.01 -9.41 -3.17
C ILE A 10 -4.25 -10.35 -2.22
N SER A 11 -4.03 -11.61 -2.62
CA SER A 11 -3.50 -12.68 -1.75
C SER A 11 -2.20 -12.33 -1.01
N SER A 12 -1.34 -11.50 -1.62
CA SER A 12 -0.10 -10.98 -1.01
C SER A 12 -0.33 -9.98 0.12
N SER A 13 -1.55 -9.48 0.30
CA SER A 13 -1.96 -8.49 1.32
C SER A 13 -2.87 -9.06 2.41
N ALA A 14 -3.14 -10.38 2.39
CA ALA A 14 -4.04 -11.02 3.35
C ALA A 14 -3.59 -10.88 4.82
N THR A 15 -2.30 -10.62 5.05
CA THR A 15 -1.73 -10.34 6.39
C THR A 15 -2.00 -8.92 6.89
N GLY A 16 -2.43 -8.00 6.03
CA GLY A 16 -2.67 -6.60 6.34
C GLY A 16 -1.40 -5.79 6.65
N ILE A 17 -1.42 -4.51 6.30
CA ILE A 17 -0.35 -3.55 6.61
C ILE A 17 -0.76 -2.78 7.86
N ARG A 18 0.03 -2.83 8.93
CA ARG A 18 -0.24 -2.05 10.15
C ARG A 18 0.07 -0.57 9.90
N LYS A 19 -0.90 0.32 10.13
CA LYS A 19 -0.74 1.78 10.07
C LYS A 19 -1.29 2.38 11.38
N GLY A 20 -0.39 2.71 12.30
CA GLY A 20 -0.75 3.19 13.63
C GLY A 20 -1.56 2.15 14.42
N HIS A 21 -2.81 2.51 14.75
CA HIS A 21 -3.78 1.64 15.45
C HIS A 21 -4.71 0.85 14.50
N SER A 22 -4.52 0.98 13.19
CA SER A 22 -5.37 0.37 12.16
C SER A 22 -4.59 -0.61 11.30
N TYR A 23 -5.32 -1.49 10.61
CA TYR A 23 -4.78 -2.35 9.55
C TYR A 23 -5.36 -1.92 8.20
N VAL A 24 -4.51 -1.93 7.19
CA VAL A 24 -4.89 -1.69 5.79
C VAL A 24 -4.80 -3.00 5.04
N ILE A 25 -5.90 -3.42 4.41
CA ILE A 25 -5.96 -4.61 3.57
C ILE A 25 -6.14 -4.14 2.13
N ALA A 26 -5.26 -4.59 1.23
CA ALA A 26 -5.39 -4.24 -0.18
C ALA A 26 -6.44 -5.14 -0.84
N VAL A 27 -7.30 -4.53 -1.63
CA VAL A 27 -8.37 -5.22 -2.34
C VAL A 27 -8.17 -5.06 -3.83
N SER A 28 -8.68 -6.01 -4.61
CA SER A 28 -8.61 -5.95 -6.07
C SER A 28 -9.39 -4.76 -6.59
N GLU A 29 -8.98 -4.20 -7.73
CA GLU A 29 -9.70 -3.08 -8.36
C GLU A 29 -11.16 -3.43 -8.67
N GLN A 30 -11.43 -4.70 -8.97
CA GLN A 30 -12.77 -5.21 -9.19
C GLN A 30 -13.64 -5.14 -7.93
N ALA A 31 -13.08 -5.40 -6.74
CA ALA A 31 -13.80 -5.36 -5.48
C ALA A 31 -14.37 -3.97 -5.18
N VAL A 32 -13.71 -2.90 -5.64
CA VAL A 32 -14.15 -1.51 -5.43
C VAL A 32 -15.51 -1.22 -6.07
N ASN A 33 -15.91 -1.99 -7.09
CA ASN A 33 -17.20 -1.87 -7.76
C ASN A 33 -18.16 -3.04 -7.46
N ASP A 34 -17.78 -3.97 -6.57
CA ASP A 34 -18.60 -5.13 -6.23
C ASP A 34 -19.62 -4.76 -5.13
N GLU A 35 -20.91 -4.79 -5.48
CA GLU A 35 -21.98 -4.39 -4.56
C GLU A 35 -22.04 -5.26 -3.30
N LYS A 36 -21.77 -6.57 -3.41
CA LYS A 36 -21.79 -7.50 -2.28
C LYS A 36 -20.64 -7.14 -1.33
N PHE A 37 -19.44 -6.92 -1.85
CA PHE A 37 -18.31 -6.44 -1.07
C PHE A 37 -18.60 -5.11 -0.36
N LEU A 38 -19.08 -4.09 -1.09
CA LEU A 38 -19.38 -2.77 -0.52
C LEU A 38 -20.48 -2.84 0.54
N SER A 39 -21.50 -3.68 0.36
CA SER A 39 -22.57 -3.87 1.35
C SER A 39 -22.05 -4.46 2.67
N ILE A 40 -21.08 -5.38 2.61
CA ILE A 40 -20.43 -5.96 3.79
C ILE A 40 -19.65 -4.87 4.53
N LEU A 41 -18.87 -4.06 3.82
CA LEU A 41 -18.10 -2.98 4.45
C LEU A 41 -19.03 -1.95 5.13
N ASN A 42 -20.11 -1.55 4.47
CA ASN A 42 -21.08 -0.61 5.01
C ASN A 42 -21.77 -1.14 6.29
N LYS A 43 -22.06 -2.44 6.35
CA LYS A 43 -22.62 -3.10 7.55
C LYS A 43 -21.71 -2.95 8.78
N TYR A 44 -20.40 -2.87 8.57
CA TYR A 44 -19.39 -2.73 9.63
C TYR A 44 -18.80 -1.31 9.70
N ASP A 45 -19.47 -0.30 9.14
CA ASP A 45 -19.01 1.10 9.09
C ASP A 45 -17.56 1.25 8.59
N THR A 46 -17.21 0.41 7.61
CA THR A 46 -15.88 0.37 7.00
C THR A 46 -15.98 0.93 5.59
N GLN A 47 -14.98 1.71 5.17
CA GLN A 47 -14.98 2.37 3.87
C GLN A 47 -13.75 1.98 3.06
N VAL A 48 -13.94 1.80 1.75
CA VAL A 48 -12.81 1.71 0.81
C VAL A 48 -12.23 3.10 0.64
N LYS A 49 -10.91 3.21 0.79
CA LYS A 49 -10.17 4.43 0.51
C LYS A 49 -9.13 4.17 -0.56
N LYS A 50 -8.90 5.16 -1.41
CA LYS A 50 -7.81 5.13 -2.39
C LYS A 50 -6.53 5.60 -1.73
N PHE A 51 -5.46 4.88 -1.98
CA PHE A 51 -4.14 5.17 -1.44
C PHE A 51 -3.06 4.87 -2.48
N VAL A 52 -1.86 5.34 -2.20
CA VAL A 52 -0.68 5.14 -3.04
C VAL A 52 0.35 4.28 -2.31
N TRP A 53 0.94 3.34 -3.05
CA TRP A 53 2.18 2.65 -2.67
C TRP A 53 3.33 3.28 -3.44
N CYS A 54 4.32 3.79 -2.72
CA CYS A 54 5.46 4.45 -3.33
C CYS A 54 6.65 3.49 -3.36
N TYR A 55 7.25 3.35 -4.53
CA TYR A 55 8.55 2.71 -4.69
C TYR A 55 9.54 3.75 -5.21
N ILE A 56 10.61 4.00 -4.45
CA ILE A 56 11.58 5.05 -4.74
C ILE A 56 12.94 4.43 -4.98
N ARG A 57 13.51 4.75 -6.14
CA ARG A 57 14.87 4.39 -6.53
C ARG A 57 15.67 5.66 -6.79
N PHE A 58 16.79 5.78 -6.10
CA PHE A 58 17.73 6.87 -6.29
C PHE A 58 18.83 6.42 -7.26
N GLU A 59 18.80 6.94 -8.48
CA GLU A 59 19.76 6.63 -9.55
C GLU A 59 20.32 7.91 -10.19
N LYS A 60 21.63 7.94 -10.43
CA LYS A 60 22.28 9.01 -11.21
C LYS A 60 22.10 8.77 -12.71
N PRO A 61 22.25 9.79 -13.58
CA PRO A 61 22.17 9.62 -15.03
C PRO A 61 23.15 8.58 -15.62
N ASP A 62 24.22 8.25 -14.91
CA ASP A 62 25.22 7.24 -15.27
C ASP A 62 24.87 5.82 -14.78
N GLY A 63 23.72 5.63 -14.12
CA GLY A 63 23.25 4.34 -13.60
C GLY A 63 23.75 4.02 -12.19
N PHE A 64 24.52 4.90 -11.55
CA PHE A 64 24.96 4.69 -10.16
C PHE A 64 23.76 4.76 -9.20
N ARG A 65 23.52 3.67 -8.48
CA ARG A 65 22.43 3.54 -7.51
C ARG A 65 22.84 4.03 -6.13
N TYR A 66 21.83 4.34 -5.31
CA TYR A 66 22.01 4.65 -3.88
C TYR A 66 22.87 5.89 -3.69
N TRP A 67 22.62 6.89 -4.54
CA TRP A 67 23.46 8.08 -4.61
C TRP A 67 23.26 9.07 -3.46
N ILE A 68 22.19 8.89 -2.66
CA ILE A 68 21.98 9.62 -1.42
C ILE A 68 22.38 8.76 -0.22
N PRO A 69 22.83 9.37 0.90
CA PRO A 69 23.00 8.68 2.17
C PRO A 69 21.72 8.00 2.65
N GLU A 70 21.86 6.87 3.35
CA GLU A 70 20.73 6.13 3.93
C GLU A 70 19.91 6.98 4.91
N GLU A 71 20.55 7.84 5.70
CA GLU A 71 19.86 8.74 6.65
C GLU A 71 18.89 9.70 5.94
N ASP A 72 19.31 10.26 4.80
CA ASP A 72 18.46 11.15 3.99
C ASP A 72 17.29 10.38 3.39
N ALA A 73 17.53 9.14 2.95
CA ALA A 73 16.51 8.27 2.40
C ALA A 73 15.47 7.86 3.47
N VAL A 74 15.92 7.49 4.67
CA VAL A 74 15.04 7.17 5.81
C VAL A 74 14.22 8.40 6.21
N LYS A 75 14.83 9.59 6.24
CA LYS A 75 14.11 10.84 6.53
C LYS A 75 13.01 11.09 5.49
N MET A 76 13.30 10.96 4.20
CA MET A 76 12.30 11.10 3.13
C MET A 76 11.19 10.06 3.25
N LYS A 77 11.51 8.79 3.57
CA LYS A 77 10.52 7.73 3.83
C LYS A 77 9.54 8.18 4.91
N ASN A 78 10.05 8.60 6.07
CA ASN A 78 9.22 9.03 7.19
C ASN A 78 8.36 10.26 6.86
N GLU A 79 8.91 11.24 6.14
CA GLU A 79 8.18 12.43 5.71
C GLU A 79 7.03 12.07 4.75
N LEU A 80 7.26 11.18 3.80
CA LEU A 80 6.23 10.70 2.86
C LEU A 80 5.18 9.84 3.55
N GLU A 81 5.57 8.95 4.47
CA GLU A 81 4.63 8.08 5.18
C GLU A 81 3.74 8.82 6.18
N ASN A 82 4.09 10.06 6.55
CA ASN A 82 3.21 10.97 7.30
C ASN A 82 2.06 11.53 6.44
N ASN A 83 2.12 11.42 5.11
CA ASN A 83 1.00 11.76 4.24
C ASN A 83 -0.08 10.68 4.32
N GLU A 84 -1.30 11.04 4.70
CA GLU A 84 -2.43 10.11 4.86
C GLU A 84 -2.80 9.36 3.56
N SER A 85 -2.44 9.90 2.40
CA SER A 85 -2.68 9.25 1.09
C SER A 85 -1.64 8.17 0.76
N ILE A 86 -0.51 8.12 1.47
CA ILE A 86 0.59 7.18 1.25
C ILE A 86 0.54 6.09 2.33
N ILE A 87 0.29 4.84 1.91
CA ILE A 87 0.27 3.71 2.85
C ILE A 87 1.70 3.34 3.27
N THR A 88 2.56 3.11 2.29
CA THR A 88 3.92 2.60 2.48
C THR A 88 4.85 3.17 1.42
N VAL A 89 6.11 3.36 1.82
CA VAL A 89 7.19 3.77 0.94
C VAL A 89 8.31 2.73 1.02
N SER A 90 8.55 2.04 -0.10
CA SER A 90 9.69 1.15 -0.26
C SER A 90 10.82 1.91 -0.96
N ILE A 91 12.02 1.88 -0.40
CA ILE A 91 13.22 2.45 -1.00
C ILE A 91 14.14 1.30 -1.38
N ASP A 92 14.57 1.25 -2.64
CA ASP A 92 15.19 0.06 -3.28
C ASP A 92 16.39 -0.58 -2.53
N TYR A 93 17.05 0.15 -1.62
CA TYR A 93 18.19 -0.33 -0.84
C TYR A 93 18.00 -0.26 0.67
N ILE A 94 16.86 0.24 1.12
CA ILE A 94 16.50 0.18 2.53
C ILE A 94 15.66 -1.08 2.67
N ASN A 95 16.25 -2.10 3.31
CA ASN A 95 15.48 -3.28 3.67
C ASN A 95 14.37 -2.84 4.64
N ASP A 96 13.13 -3.23 4.36
CA ASP A 96 12.03 -3.04 5.30
C ASP A 96 12.34 -3.90 6.55
N GLN A 97 12.66 -3.23 7.67
CA GLN A 97 12.81 -3.87 9.00
C GLN A 97 11.45 -4.05 9.67
#